data_AF-A0A968A304-F1
#
_entry.id   AF-A0A968A304-F1
#
_cell.length_a   1.000
_cell.length_b   1.000
_cell.length_c   1.000
_cell.angle_alpha   90.00
_cell.angle_beta   90.00
_cell.angle_gamma   90.00
#
_symmetry.space_group_name_H-M   'P 1'
#
loop_
_entity.id
_entity.type
_entity.pdbx_description
1 polymer ?
#
loop_
_entity_poly.entity_id
_entity_poly.type
_entity_poly.pdbx_seq_one_letter_code
_entity_poly.pdbx_strand_id
1 'polypeptide(L)' 'VNTPSGNMVVIIGGGATQAAVLAMYGIVSAKTLRKGGMHLDDAIIAYVRRKYGLVIGRVTAEQIKLQIGAVIPQDEEDS' A
#
# COMPACT_ATOMS: atom_id res chain seq x y z
N VAL A 1 3.35 23.10 -27.87
CA VAL A 1 2.48 22.60 -26.78
C VAL A 1 1.46 21.66 -27.39
N ASN A 2 1.82 20.39 -27.68
CA ASN A 2 0.94 19.36 -28.29
C ASN A 2 1.57 17.95 -28.27
N THR A 3 2.43 17.63 -27.29
CA THR A 3 2.99 16.29 -27.18
C THR A 3 2.00 15.40 -26.41
N PRO A 4 1.51 14.28 -26.97
CA PRO A 4 0.65 13.37 -26.22
C PRO A 4 1.42 12.84 -25.02
N SER A 5 0.98 13.20 -23.81
CA SER A 5 1.55 12.70 -22.56
C SER A 5 0.59 11.72 -21.91
N GLY A 6 1.13 10.57 -21.50
CA GLY A 6 0.43 9.59 -20.68
C GLY A 6 0.81 9.78 -19.21
N ASN A 7 -0.16 9.98 -18.34
CA ASN A 7 0.04 10.10 -16.89
C ASN A 7 -0.48 8.83 -16.20
N MET A 8 0.37 8.17 -15.41
CA MET A 8 -0.07 7.05 -14.59
C MET A 8 -0.49 7.54 -13.21
N VAL A 9 -1.69 7.15 -12.79
CA VAL A 9 -2.21 7.39 -11.44
C VAL A 9 -2.29 6.04 -10.73
N VAL A 10 -1.67 5.95 -9.56
CA VAL A 10 -1.70 4.77 -8.70
C VAL A 10 -2.38 5.14 -7.39
N ILE A 11 -3.43 4.41 -7.02
CA ILE A 11 -4.23 4.61 -5.81
C ILE A 11 -4.14 3.34 -4.99
N ILE A 12 -3.67 3.46 -3.74
CA ILE A 12 -3.65 2.38 -2.77
C ILE A 12 -4.77 2.63 -1.76
N GLY A 13 -5.88 1.92 -1.91
CA GLY A 13 -7.01 1.98 -0.97
C GLY A 13 -6.93 0.91 0.11
N GLY A 14 -7.94 0.84 0.98
CA GLY A 14 -8.01 -0.17 2.03
C GLY A 14 -8.20 -1.60 1.50
N GLY A 15 -9.08 -1.80 0.51
CA GLY A 15 -9.38 -3.14 -0.03
C GLY A 15 -8.78 -3.44 -1.40
N ALA A 16 -8.37 -2.41 -2.14
CA ALA A 16 -7.86 -2.57 -3.49
C ALA A 16 -6.80 -1.51 -3.80
N THR A 17 -5.89 -1.89 -4.68
CA THR A 17 -4.91 -1.00 -5.30
C THR A 17 -5.25 -0.91 -6.78
N GLN A 18 -5.30 0.30 -7.30
CA GLN A 18 -5.69 0.58 -8.67
C GLN A 18 -4.60 1.39 -9.36
N ALA A 19 -4.30 1.05 -10.60
CA ALA A 19 -3.42 1.83 -11.44
C ALA A 19 -4.13 2.10 -12.77
N ALA A 20 -4.07 3.34 -13.24
CA ALA A 20 -4.62 3.75 -14.52
C ALA A 20 -3.65 4.67 -15.26
N VAL A 21 -3.56 4.51 -16.58
CA VAL A 21 -2.82 5.42 -17.47
C VAL A 21 -3.84 6.29 -18.20
N LEU A 22 -3.72 7.59 -18.01
CA LEU A 22 -4.55 8.62 -18.63
C LEU A 22 -3.78 9.25 -19.79
N ALA A 23 -4.37 9.30 -20.97
CA ALA A 23 -3.87 10.11 -22.08
C ALA A 23 -5.06 10.68 -22.84
N MET A 24 -4.95 11.92 -23.32
CA MET A 24 -5.95 12.59 -24.16
C MET A 24 -7.40 12.37 -23.68
N TYR A 25 -7.80 13.12 -22.64
CA TYR A 25 -9.16 13.13 -22.08
C TYR A 25 -9.75 11.75 -21.68
N GLY A 26 -8.97 10.68 -21.65
CA GLY A 26 -9.46 9.32 -21.41
C GLY A 26 -8.48 8.40 -20.68
N ILE A 27 -9.02 7.25 -20.26
CA ILE A 27 -8.26 6.14 -19.68
C ILE A 27 -7.81 5.23 -20.83
N VAL A 28 -6.50 5.08 -21.00
CA VAL A 28 -5.91 4.20 -22.02
C VAL A 28 -5.78 2.78 -21.50
N SER A 29 -5.45 2.62 -20.22
CA SER A 29 -5.33 1.32 -19.58
C SER A 29 -5.59 1.44 -18.09
N ALA A 30 -6.20 0.43 -17.49
CA ALA A 30 -6.43 0.37 -16.05
C ALA A 30 -6.34 -1.07 -15.54
N LYS A 31 -5.86 -1.22 -14.31
CA LYS A 31 -5.78 -2.50 -13.61
C LYS A 31 -6.14 -2.33 -12.15
N THR A 32 -6.85 -3.31 -11.62
CA THR A 32 -7.24 -3.39 -10.21
C THR A 32 -6.67 -4.64 -9.59
N LEU A 33 -5.97 -4.48 -8.48
CA LEU A 33 -5.55 -5.55 -7.60
C LEU A 33 -6.44 -5.53 -6.35
N ARG A 34 -7.09 -6.66 -6.03
CA ARG A 34 -7.93 -6.81 -4.82
C ARG A 34 -7.09 -7.03 -3.56
N LYS A 35 -6.09 -6.18 -3.37
CA LYS A 35 -5.23 -6.08 -2.18
C LYS A 35 -4.94 -4.60 -1.92
N GLY A 36 -5.04 -4.19 -0.68
CA GLY A 36 -4.82 -2.81 -0.24
C GLY A 36 -4.33 -2.78 1.20
N GLY A 37 -4.62 -1.69 1.91
CA GLY A 37 -4.23 -1.49 3.32
C GLY A 37 -4.61 -2.65 4.24
N MET A 38 -5.82 -3.20 4.13
CA MET A 38 -6.28 -4.32 4.98
C MET A 38 -5.43 -5.58 4.80
N HIS A 39 -4.87 -5.79 3.60
CA HIS A 39 -3.99 -6.92 3.36
C HIS A 39 -2.63 -6.76 4.07
N LEU A 40 -2.17 -5.51 4.21
CA LEU A 40 -0.97 -5.20 4.99
C LEU A 40 -1.22 -5.41 6.49
N ASP A 41 -2.40 -5.03 6.98
CA ASP A 41 -2.77 -5.25 8.39
C ASP A 41 -2.80 -6.75 8.71
N ASP A 42 -3.43 -7.56 7.85
CA ASP A 42 -3.46 -9.01 8.02
C ASP A 42 -2.05 -9.62 8.00
N ALA A 43 -1.15 -9.07 7.19
CA ALA A 43 0.26 -9.50 7.16
C ALA A 43 0.99 -9.14 8.46
N ILE A 44 0.74 -7.96 9.04
CA ILE A 44 1.28 -7.54 10.34
C ILE A 44 0.76 -8.47 11.46
N ILE A 45 -0.55 -8.73 11.50
CA ILE A 45 -1.15 -9.67 12.48
C ILE A 45 -0.49 -11.04 12.39
N ALA A 46 -0.36 -11.58 11.17
CA ALA A 46 0.24 -12.87 10.94
C ALA A 46 1.72 -12.91 11.35
N TYR A 47 2.47 -11.83 11.09
CA TYR A 47 3.86 -11.70 11.50
C TYR A 47 4.01 -11.68 13.02
N VAL A 48 3.24 -10.84 13.72
CA VAL A 48 3.30 -10.72 15.18
C VAL A 48 2.96 -12.06 15.85
N ARG A 49 1.93 -12.76 15.37
CA ARG A 49 1.56 -14.09 15.87
C ARG A 49 2.68 -15.11 15.67
N ARG A 50 3.33 -15.14 14.51
CA ARG A 50 4.41 -16.10 14.22
C ARG A 50 5.69 -15.81 14.98
N LYS A 51 6.06 -14.54 15.12
CA LYS A 51 7.34 -14.14 15.73
C LYS A 51 7.29 -14.08 17.25
N TYR A 52 6.16 -13.66 17.82
CA TYR A 52 6.04 -13.40 19.26
C TYR A 52 4.97 -14.27 19.95
N GLY A 53 4.17 -15.04 19.20
CA GLY A 53 3.06 -15.81 19.77
C GLY A 53 1.87 -14.96 20.22
N LEU A 54 1.87 -13.65 19.93
CA LEU A 54 0.85 -12.71 20.37
C LEU A 54 -0.25 -12.54 19.32
N VAL A 55 -1.50 -12.47 19.78
CA VAL A 55 -2.65 -12.18 18.93
C VAL A 55 -3.03 -10.72 19.09
N ILE A 56 -2.99 -9.97 17.99
CA ILE A 56 -3.45 -8.58 17.92
C ILE A 56 -4.62 -8.45 16.94
N GLY A 57 -5.49 -7.47 17.19
CA GLY A 57 -6.59 -7.15 16.29
C GLY A 57 -6.16 -6.25 15.13
N ARG A 58 -7.04 -6.08 14.12
CA ARG A 58 -6.80 -5.20 12.96
C ARG A 58 -6.56 -3.74 13.34
N VAL A 59 -7.28 -3.20 14.32
CA VAL A 59 -7.09 -1.80 14.75
C VAL A 59 -5.67 -1.57 15.26
N THR A 60 -5.14 -2.48 16.06
CA THR A 60 -3.76 -2.42 16.54
C THR A 60 -2.75 -2.59 15.41
N ALA A 61 -3.01 -3.50 14.47
CA ALA A 61 -2.14 -3.69 13.31
C ALA A 61 -2.09 -2.45 12.40
N GLU A 62 -3.22 -1.80 12.15
CA GLU A 62 -3.30 -0.53 11.42
C GLU A 62 -2.52 0.58 12.14
N GLN A 63 -2.65 0.68 13.47
CA GLN A 63 -1.88 1.66 14.26
C GLN A 63 -0.37 1.43 14.10
N ILE A 64 0.09 0.18 14.18
CA ILE A 64 1.50 -0.18 13.95
C ILE A 64 1.91 0.24 12.53
N LYS A 65 1.10 -0.10 11.52
CA LYS A 65 1.36 0.27 10.12
C LYS A 65 1.53 1.78 9.94
N LEU A 66 0.68 2.58 10.58
CA LEU A 66 0.73 4.04 10.48
C LEU A 66 1.91 4.65 11.24
N GLN A 67 2.32 4.04 12.36
CA GLN A 67 3.38 4.58 13.21
C GLN A 67 4.79 4.23 12.70
N ILE A 68 5.01 3.00 12.24
CA ILE A 68 6.35 2.50 11.90
C ILE A 68 6.42 1.83 10.52
N GLY A 69 5.35 1.88 9.73
CA GLY A 69 5.33 1.30 8.40
C GLY A 69 6.25 2.07 7.44
N ALA A 70 7.28 1.41 6.94
CA ALA A 70 8.19 1.95 5.92
C ALA A 70 8.30 0.99 4.74
N VAL A 71 8.38 1.54 3.53
CA VAL A 71 8.58 0.79 2.26
C VAL A 71 10.02 0.92 1.75
N ILE A 72 10.77 1.84 2.35
CA ILE A 72 12.22 1.98 2.17
C ILE A 72 12.92 1.35 3.38
N PRO A 73 14.10 0.73 3.20
CA PRO A 73 14.97 0.42 4.33
C PRO A 73 15.16 1.71 5.12
N GLN A 74 14.81 1.67 6.40
CA GLN A 74 15.29 2.70 7.30
C GLN A 74 16.72 2.29 7.61
N ASP A 75 17.67 3.12 7.18
CA ASP A 75 19.03 3.02 7.70
C ASP A 75 18.91 2.99 9.23
N GLU A 76 19.68 2.12 9.90
CA GLU A 76 19.70 2.07 11.36
C GLU A 76 19.84 3.51 11.87
N GLU A 77 18.96 3.93 12.79
CA GLU A 77 19.04 5.25 13.41
C GLU A 77 20.47 5.42 13.95
N ASP A 78 21.30 6.20 13.26
CA ASP A 78 22.53 6.75 13.81
C ASP A 78 22.10 7.51 15.08
N SER A 79 22.39 6.89 16.23
CA SER A 79 22.12 7.39 17.57
C SER A 79 23.02 8.57 17.91
#